data_AF-A0A1V5NHA4-F1
#
_entry.id   AF-A0A1V5NHA4-F1
#
_cell.length_a   1.000
_cell.length_b   1.000
_cell.length_c   1.000
_cell.angle_alpha   90.00
_cell.angle_beta   90.00
_cell.angle_gamma   90.00
#
_symmetry.space_group_name_H-M   'P 1'
#
loop_
_entity.id
_entity.type
_entity.pdbx_description
1 polymer ?
#
loop_
_entity_poly.entity_id
_entity_poly.type
_entity_poly.pdbx_seq_one_letter_code
_entity_poly.pdbx_strand_id
1 'polypeptide(L)'
;MYLIIGATHPGILKKEGESYRESLEELVRKNHIEDNVRFINRYLDYKDLVDYLKATDIYLAPQLDLAQAFSGTLSYALGCGSAVVSSPTNYAQEILSSGRGVMVYPEVDELVEELNKLLAASSNYEKIGLRGYRYARSMIWPQVGLEYLKVLEENLFITRKKWARRLPDFSETPSLKFIEALTDDSGIREYESADQSSESIKHRPEDQTEALVVCAKLLNRQPNDKLNSLVSIYLTSLEKLLAIYGLLDEIEKGDARWNRFSEIASRSFRALAYVTGAKNVSESNQDVAGKLLSRLNNPPDYDSIRPVAYDLLGHYQSGNKESVKKMADILVDKHQTFSSKYGKWQWFESELTYTNAIIPLALVKAYKLTGDSRYLDVVKKTLIFLETVNSYKGIPSPVGQEGWYHRGKQKSLFDQQSIEAAHMIVLYNELARLTKSSKYAKKAREWMGWYFGNNVSEVVVYNSVTRGVYDAVTRRGVNLHQGAESTLAYLSAYLSFEDEF
;
A
#
# COMPACT_ATOMS: atom_id res chain seq x y z
N MET A 1 33.80 -40.81 -28.97
CA MET A 1 33.26 -39.88 -29.99
C MET A 1 33.19 -38.50 -29.38
N TYR A 2 33.80 -37.49 -30.00
CA TYR A 2 33.79 -36.10 -29.60
C TYR A 2 32.90 -35.29 -30.55
N LEU A 3 31.89 -34.62 -30.01
CA LEU A 3 30.90 -33.89 -30.79
C LEU A 3 31.12 -32.39 -30.62
N ILE A 4 31.31 -31.69 -31.75
CA ILE A 4 31.35 -30.23 -31.81
C ILE A 4 30.04 -29.78 -32.44
N ILE A 5 29.15 -29.23 -31.62
CA ILE A 5 27.77 -28.95 -32.00
C ILE A 5 27.51 -27.45 -32.01
N GLY A 6 26.94 -26.96 -33.10
CA GLY A 6 26.52 -25.57 -33.24
C GLY A 6 27.04 -24.92 -34.52
N ALA A 7 26.33 -23.89 -34.96
CA ALA A 7 26.75 -23.04 -36.07
C ALA A 7 27.68 -21.92 -35.59
N THR A 8 28.51 -21.41 -36.50
CA THR A 8 29.38 -20.27 -36.23
C THR A 8 28.53 -19.02 -35.92
N HIS A 9 28.92 -18.28 -34.89
CA HIS A 9 28.16 -17.11 -34.45
C HIS A 9 27.98 -16.11 -35.61
N PRO A 10 26.77 -15.55 -35.86
CA PRO A 10 26.51 -14.74 -37.05
C PRO A 10 27.42 -13.52 -37.19
N GLY A 11 27.87 -12.96 -36.05
CA GLY A 11 28.82 -11.86 -36.03
C GLY A 11 30.25 -12.23 -36.45
N ILE A 12 30.68 -13.47 -36.20
CA ILE A 12 31.98 -14.01 -36.62
C ILE A 12 31.89 -14.42 -38.09
N LEU A 13 30.82 -15.14 -38.46
CA LEU A 13 30.58 -15.59 -39.83
C LEU A 13 30.62 -14.43 -40.85
N LYS A 14 30.07 -13.26 -40.49
CA LYS A 14 30.10 -12.05 -41.31
C LYS A 14 31.49 -11.43 -41.50
N LYS A 15 32.38 -11.59 -40.51
CA LYS A 15 33.71 -10.96 -40.50
C LYS A 15 34.79 -11.87 -41.07
N GLU A 16 34.75 -13.14 -40.69
CA GLU A 16 35.86 -14.10 -40.85
C GLU A 16 35.43 -15.36 -41.61
N GLY A 17 34.16 -15.46 -42.03
CA GLY A 17 33.61 -16.65 -42.65
C GLY A 17 33.66 -17.87 -41.73
N GLU A 18 33.94 -19.04 -42.30
CA GLU A 18 34.12 -20.30 -41.56
C GLU A 18 35.60 -20.66 -41.35
N SER A 19 36.52 -19.72 -41.57
CA SER A 19 37.98 -19.96 -41.60
C SER A 19 38.51 -20.75 -40.39
N TYR A 20 38.08 -20.38 -39.17
CA TYR A 20 38.47 -21.11 -37.96
C TYR A 20 37.92 -22.53 -37.93
N ARG A 21 36.64 -22.74 -38.29
CA ARG A 21 36.02 -24.07 -38.34
C ARG A 21 36.71 -24.96 -39.36
N GLU A 22 36.96 -24.44 -40.56
CA GLU A 22 37.66 -25.16 -41.62
C GLU A 22 39.06 -25.59 -41.17
N SER A 23 39.77 -24.72 -40.44
CA SER A 23 41.08 -25.07 -39.84
C SER A 23 41.00 -26.22 -38.83
N LEU A 24 39.92 -26.30 -38.04
CA LEU A 24 39.70 -27.37 -37.07
C LEU A 24 39.36 -28.69 -37.76
N GLU A 25 38.56 -28.65 -38.82
CA GLU A 25 38.27 -29.83 -39.64
C GLU A 25 39.52 -30.35 -40.35
N GLU A 26 40.39 -29.47 -40.85
CA GLU A 26 41.69 -29.86 -41.42
C GLU A 26 42.62 -30.45 -40.35
N LEU A 27 42.63 -29.88 -39.13
CA LEU A 27 43.40 -30.42 -38.01
C LEU A 27 42.96 -31.85 -37.66
N VAL A 28 41.65 -32.12 -37.66
CA VAL A 28 41.10 -33.47 -37.46
C VAL A 28 41.59 -34.44 -38.54
N ARG A 29 41.56 -34.03 -39.82
CA ARG A 29 42.06 -34.84 -40.95
C ARG A 29 43.56 -35.09 -40.87
N LYS A 30 44.34 -34.06 -40.53
CA LYS A 30 45.79 -34.15 -40.40
C LYS A 30 46.23 -35.13 -39.30
N ASN A 31 45.43 -35.29 -38.26
CA ASN A 31 45.69 -36.22 -37.16
C ASN A 31 45.04 -37.60 -37.34
N HIS A 32 44.31 -37.84 -38.44
CA HIS A 32 43.64 -39.12 -38.72
C HIS A 32 42.66 -39.57 -37.63
N ILE A 33 41.88 -38.62 -37.07
CA ILE A 33 40.91 -38.87 -35.99
C ILE A 33 39.44 -38.62 -36.41
N GLU A 34 39.16 -38.68 -37.72
CA GLU A 34 37.84 -38.41 -38.30
C GLU A 34 36.74 -39.34 -37.75
N ASP A 35 37.08 -40.60 -37.44
CA ASP A 35 36.14 -41.57 -36.86
C ASP A 35 35.78 -41.26 -35.40
N ASN A 36 36.52 -40.35 -34.76
CA ASN A 36 36.39 -40.01 -33.35
C ASN A 36 35.87 -38.59 -33.11
N VAL A 37 35.84 -37.72 -34.14
CA VAL A 37 35.38 -36.32 -34.02
C VAL A 37 34.31 -36.01 -35.06
N ARG A 38 33.17 -35.46 -34.64
CA ARG A 38 32.08 -35.06 -35.55
C ARG A 38 31.63 -33.63 -35.31
N PHE A 39 31.50 -32.90 -36.41
CA PHE A 39 30.97 -31.54 -36.43
C PHE A 39 29.49 -31.55 -36.83
N ILE A 40 28.64 -30.91 -36.03
CA ILE A 40 27.21 -30.73 -36.32
C ILE A 40 26.97 -29.23 -36.50
N ASN A 41 27.18 -28.77 -37.74
CA ASN A 41 27.24 -27.35 -38.13
C ASN A 41 25.85 -26.73 -38.33
N ARG A 42 24.96 -26.89 -37.34
CA ARG A 42 23.61 -26.31 -37.36
C ARG A 42 23.18 -25.89 -35.97
N TYR A 43 22.25 -24.94 -35.91
CA TYR A 43 21.50 -24.71 -34.68
C TYR A 43 20.58 -25.91 -34.42
N LEU A 44 20.57 -26.38 -33.18
CA LEU A 44 19.65 -27.42 -32.74
C LEU A 44 18.39 -26.79 -32.16
N ASP A 45 17.24 -27.41 -32.45
CA ASP A 45 16.05 -27.12 -31.67
C ASP A 45 16.17 -27.74 -30.26
N TYR A 46 15.21 -27.41 -29.39
CA TYR A 46 15.23 -27.87 -28.02
C TYR A 46 15.20 -29.40 -27.88
N LYS A 47 14.47 -30.10 -28.75
CA LYS A 47 14.33 -31.55 -28.68
C LYS A 47 15.64 -32.22 -29.07
N ASP A 48 16.20 -31.84 -30.20
CA ASP A 48 17.49 -32.34 -30.69
C ASP A 48 18.59 -32.08 -29.65
N LEU A 49 18.66 -30.87 -29.09
CA LEU A 49 19.63 -30.53 -28.05
C LEU A 49 19.55 -31.48 -26.85
N VAL A 50 18.34 -31.73 -26.33
CA VAL A 50 18.13 -32.64 -25.21
C VAL A 50 18.51 -34.08 -25.57
N ASP A 51 18.19 -34.55 -26.78
CA ASP A 51 18.54 -35.90 -27.22
C ASP A 51 20.06 -36.07 -27.34
N TYR A 52 20.78 -35.08 -27.87
CA TYR A 52 22.25 -35.08 -27.88
C TYR A 52 22.85 -35.06 -26.48
N LEU A 53 22.33 -34.21 -25.57
CA LEU A 53 22.83 -34.12 -24.20
C LEU A 53 22.58 -35.42 -23.43
N LYS A 54 21.43 -36.09 -23.63
CA LYS A 54 21.16 -37.41 -23.05
C LYS A 54 22.10 -38.51 -23.57
N ALA A 55 22.57 -38.38 -24.80
CA ALA A 55 23.56 -39.27 -25.39
C ALA A 55 25.02 -38.88 -25.04
N THR A 56 25.21 -37.83 -24.24
CA THR A 56 26.52 -37.27 -23.91
C THR A 56 26.92 -37.62 -22.47
N ASP A 57 27.99 -38.38 -22.32
CA ASP A 57 28.55 -38.75 -21.01
C ASP A 57 29.20 -37.55 -20.29
N ILE A 58 29.99 -36.76 -21.04
CA ILE A 58 30.74 -35.61 -20.55
C ILE A 58 30.45 -34.41 -21.44
N TYR A 59 29.94 -33.33 -20.85
CA TYR A 59 29.70 -32.05 -21.53
C TYR A 59 30.84 -31.08 -21.22
N LEU A 60 31.46 -30.54 -22.27
CA LEU A 60 32.58 -29.60 -22.17
C LEU A 60 32.12 -28.16 -22.45
N ALA A 61 32.47 -27.24 -21.56
CA ALA A 61 32.32 -25.80 -21.74
C ALA A 61 33.54 -25.02 -21.25
N PRO A 62 34.75 -25.27 -21.82
CA PRO A 62 35.90 -24.41 -21.56
C PRO A 62 35.64 -23.03 -22.18
N GLN A 63 35.67 -21.99 -21.37
CA GLN A 63 35.37 -20.61 -21.78
C GLN A 63 36.61 -19.74 -21.56
N LEU A 64 37.01 -19.04 -22.62
CA LEU A 64 38.11 -18.09 -22.56
C LEU A 64 37.73 -16.82 -21.80
N ASP A 65 36.47 -16.39 -21.90
CA ASP A 65 35.95 -15.24 -21.17
C ASP A 65 35.18 -15.70 -19.93
N LEU A 66 35.79 -15.57 -18.75
CA LEU A 66 35.18 -15.94 -17.47
C LEU A 66 34.07 -14.98 -17.01
N ALA A 67 34.02 -13.77 -17.58
CA ALA A 67 32.98 -12.78 -17.27
C ALA A 67 31.67 -13.07 -18.04
N GLN A 68 31.72 -13.88 -19.10
CA GLN A 68 30.56 -14.22 -19.91
C GLN A 68 29.77 -15.39 -19.29
N ALA A 69 28.54 -15.11 -18.84
CA ALA A 69 27.66 -16.14 -18.30
C ALA A 69 26.91 -16.89 -19.42
N PHE A 70 27.48 -17.97 -19.96
CA PHE A 70 26.72 -18.92 -20.79
C PHE A 70 26.01 -19.95 -19.90
N SER A 71 24.77 -19.66 -19.52
CA SER A 71 24.03 -20.45 -18.53
C SER A 71 23.13 -21.55 -19.11
N GLY A 72 22.65 -21.39 -20.35
CA GLY A 72 21.60 -22.25 -20.92
C GLY A 72 22.01 -23.70 -21.11
N THR A 73 22.99 -23.97 -21.99
CA THR A 73 23.39 -25.35 -22.36
C THR A 73 23.99 -26.13 -21.21
N LEU A 74 24.71 -25.44 -20.32
CA LEU A 74 25.29 -26.04 -19.12
C LEU A 74 24.20 -26.50 -18.12
N SER A 75 23.13 -25.71 -17.95
CA SER A 75 21.94 -26.13 -17.18
C SER A 75 21.26 -27.35 -17.78
N TYR A 76 21.13 -27.39 -19.11
CA TYR A 76 20.52 -28.53 -19.80
C TYR A 76 21.38 -29.79 -19.68
N ALA A 77 22.71 -29.67 -19.76
CA ALA A 77 23.62 -30.80 -19.59
C ALA A 77 23.50 -31.41 -18.19
N LEU A 78 23.52 -30.56 -17.15
CA LEU A 78 23.22 -30.96 -15.77
C LEU A 78 21.85 -31.64 -15.66
N GLY A 79 20.82 -31.06 -16.26
CA GLY A 79 19.45 -31.59 -16.27
C GLY A 79 19.30 -32.92 -17.03
N CYS A 80 20.20 -33.22 -17.97
CA CYS A 80 20.27 -34.50 -18.69
C CYS A 80 21.15 -35.54 -17.99
N GLY A 81 21.90 -35.14 -16.95
CA GLY A 81 22.75 -36.02 -16.17
C GLY A 81 24.16 -36.22 -16.71
N SER A 82 24.59 -35.39 -17.66
CA SER A 82 25.97 -35.37 -18.14
C SER A 82 26.92 -34.88 -17.04
N ALA A 83 28.14 -35.43 -16.99
CA ALA A 83 29.21 -34.82 -16.19
C ALA A 83 29.66 -33.52 -16.88
N VAL A 84 29.56 -32.39 -16.18
CA VAL A 84 29.96 -31.09 -16.74
C VAL A 84 31.41 -30.78 -16.36
N VAL A 85 32.21 -30.42 -17.37
CA VAL A 85 33.53 -29.81 -17.21
C VAL A 85 33.46 -28.41 -17.79
N SER A 86 33.69 -27.39 -16.97
CA SER A 86 33.52 -25.99 -17.36
C SER A 86 34.62 -25.11 -16.80
N SER A 87 34.90 -24.00 -17.47
CA SER A 87 35.68 -22.93 -16.85
C SER A 87 34.97 -22.29 -15.66
N PRO A 88 35.72 -21.78 -14.67
CA PRO A 88 35.16 -21.34 -13.39
C PRO A 88 34.48 -19.97 -13.50
N THR A 89 33.48 -19.85 -14.37
CA THR A 89 32.60 -18.67 -14.45
C THR A 89 31.72 -18.57 -13.20
N ASN A 90 31.19 -17.38 -12.90
CA ASN A 90 30.32 -17.18 -11.73
C ASN A 90 29.18 -18.20 -11.66
N TYR A 91 28.55 -18.47 -12.81
CA TYR A 91 27.47 -19.45 -12.91
C TYR A 91 27.95 -20.89 -12.67
N ALA A 92 29.05 -21.29 -13.31
CA ALA A 92 29.61 -22.63 -13.15
C ALA A 92 30.08 -22.90 -11.72
N GLN A 93 30.72 -21.93 -11.07
CA GLN A 93 31.15 -22.03 -9.68
C GLN A 93 29.97 -22.31 -8.74
N GLU A 94 28.84 -21.64 -8.94
CA GLU A 94 27.65 -21.85 -8.13
C GLU A 94 27.08 -23.26 -8.29
N ILE A 95 26.81 -23.67 -9.53
CA ILE A 95 26.02 -24.88 -9.78
C ILE A 95 26.85 -26.16 -9.83
N LEU A 96 28.16 -26.08 -10.11
CA LEU A 96 29.08 -27.21 -10.11
C LEU A 96 29.78 -27.43 -8.75
N SER A 97 29.56 -26.53 -7.78
CA SER A 97 30.11 -26.65 -6.43
C SER A 97 29.74 -27.98 -5.75
N SER A 98 30.41 -28.34 -4.66
CA SER A 98 30.14 -29.60 -3.93
C SER A 98 30.28 -30.86 -4.81
N GLY A 99 31.18 -30.83 -5.82
CA GLY A 99 31.46 -31.95 -6.71
C GLY A 99 30.34 -32.25 -7.72
N ARG A 100 29.50 -31.27 -8.05
CA ARG A 100 28.43 -31.38 -9.06
C ARG A 100 28.93 -31.27 -10.51
N GLY A 101 30.19 -30.87 -10.67
CA GLY A 101 30.93 -30.90 -11.93
C GLY A 101 32.43 -30.79 -11.66
N VAL A 102 33.19 -30.58 -12.73
CA VAL A 102 34.63 -30.30 -12.68
C VAL A 102 34.88 -28.90 -13.22
N MET A 103 35.70 -28.14 -12.50
CA MET A 103 36.12 -26.80 -12.93
C MET A 103 37.55 -26.87 -13.44
N VAL A 104 37.78 -26.34 -14.63
CA VAL A 104 39.11 -26.28 -15.26
C VAL A 104 39.34 -24.93 -15.91
N TYR A 105 40.49 -24.31 -15.71
CA TYR A 105 40.86 -23.18 -16.57
C TYR A 105 41.01 -23.66 -18.03
N PRO A 106 40.81 -22.79 -19.03
CA PRO A 106 40.85 -23.18 -20.44
C PRO A 106 42.29 -23.42 -20.94
N GLU A 107 43.07 -24.21 -20.18
CA GLU A 107 44.42 -24.63 -20.46
C GLU A 107 44.42 -26.11 -20.86
N VAL A 108 45.18 -26.45 -21.91
CA VAL A 108 45.14 -27.79 -22.52
C VAL A 108 45.55 -28.87 -21.53
N ASP A 109 46.63 -28.65 -20.78
CA ASP A 109 47.17 -29.65 -19.86
C ASP A 109 46.19 -29.94 -18.70
N GLU A 110 45.54 -28.90 -18.17
CA GLU A 110 44.56 -29.04 -17.08
C GLU A 110 43.28 -29.77 -17.56
N LEU A 111 42.80 -29.41 -18.75
CA LEU A 111 41.64 -30.09 -19.35
C LEU A 111 41.94 -31.58 -19.63
N VAL A 112 43.14 -31.90 -20.14
CA VAL A 112 43.58 -33.27 -20.40
C VAL A 112 43.71 -34.07 -19.11
N GLU A 113 44.29 -33.49 -18.06
CA GLU A 113 44.43 -34.15 -16.77
C GLU A 113 43.07 -34.53 -16.18
N GLU A 114 42.13 -33.60 -16.12
CA GLU A 114 40.80 -33.85 -15.58
C GLU A 114 39.96 -34.80 -16.44
N LEU A 115 40.05 -34.68 -17.78
CA LEU A 115 39.40 -35.61 -18.68
C LEU A 115 39.92 -37.04 -18.52
N ASN A 116 41.24 -37.23 -18.36
CA ASN A 116 41.82 -38.55 -18.09
C ASN A 116 41.31 -39.14 -16.78
N LYS A 117 41.17 -38.34 -15.72
CA LYS A 117 40.57 -38.78 -14.45
C LYS A 117 39.11 -39.22 -14.63
N LEU A 118 38.31 -38.45 -15.38
CA LEU A 118 36.91 -38.78 -15.66
C LEU A 118 36.75 -40.02 -16.52
N LEU A 119 37.59 -40.18 -17.54
CA LEU A 119 37.54 -41.28 -18.50
C LEU A 119 38.20 -42.57 -17.99
N ALA A 120 38.97 -42.53 -16.90
CA ALA A 120 39.63 -43.70 -16.32
C ALA A 120 38.66 -44.82 -15.93
N ALA A 121 37.41 -44.50 -15.55
CA ALA A 121 36.35 -45.45 -15.30
C ALA A 121 34.98 -44.79 -15.50
N SER A 122 34.00 -45.49 -16.09
CA SER A 122 32.67 -44.91 -16.36
C SER A 122 32.00 -44.36 -15.09
N SER A 123 32.22 -45.03 -13.96
CA SER A 123 31.68 -44.62 -12.66
C SER A 123 32.12 -43.22 -12.21
N ASN A 124 33.22 -42.67 -12.76
CA ASN A 124 33.74 -41.36 -12.37
C ASN A 124 32.85 -40.24 -12.90
N TYR A 125 32.55 -40.24 -14.21
CA TYR A 125 31.63 -39.26 -14.79
C TYR A 125 30.17 -39.54 -14.40
N GLU A 126 29.74 -40.80 -14.29
CA GLU A 126 28.39 -41.16 -13.87
C GLU A 126 28.04 -40.60 -12.47
N LYS A 127 28.95 -40.69 -11.51
CA LYS A 127 28.75 -40.16 -10.15
C LYS A 127 28.63 -38.64 -10.14
N ILE A 128 29.46 -37.94 -10.91
CA ILE A 128 29.42 -36.48 -11.02
C ILE A 128 28.12 -36.04 -11.71
N GLY A 129 27.80 -36.65 -12.85
CA GLY A 129 26.56 -36.41 -13.59
C GLY A 129 25.32 -36.63 -12.73
N LEU A 130 25.27 -37.69 -11.91
CA LEU A 130 24.15 -37.94 -11.00
C LEU A 130 24.02 -36.87 -9.90
N ARG A 131 25.13 -36.38 -9.34
CA ARG A 131 25.10 -35.28 -8.36
C ARG A 131 24.59 -33.99 -9.01
N GLY A 132 25.09 -33.68 -10.20
CA GLY A 132 24.64 -32.57 -11.01
C GLY A 132 23.15 -32.63 -11.34
N TYR A 133 22.67 -33.79 -11.80
CA TYR A 133 21.26 -34.06 -12.10
C TYR A 133 20.35 -33.84 -10.89
N ARG A 134 20.72 -34.37 -9.73
CA ARG A 134 19.94 -34.21 -8.49
C ARG A 134 19.78 -32.74 -8.12
N TYR A 135 20.84 -31.95 -8.26
CA TYR A 135 20.77 -30.50 -8.05
C TYR A 135 19.89 -29.83 -9.11
N ALA A 136 20.03 -30.18 -10.38
CA ALA A 136 19.21 -29.63 -11.45
C ALA A 136 17.71 -29.86 -11.28
N ARG A 137 17.29 -30.88 -10.49
CA ARG A 137 15.87 -31.09 -10.16
C ARG A 137 15.25 -29.97 -9.37
N SER A 138 15.99 -29.19 -8.58
CA SER A 138 15.45 -28.00 -7.90
C SER A 138 15.28 -26.81 -8.85
N MET A 139 15.98 -26.81 -9.99
CA MET A 139 15.98 -25.71 -10.96
C MET A 139 14.86 -25.81 -12.02
N ILE A 140 14.03 -26.85 -11.95
CA ILE A 140 12.92 -27.02 -12.91
C ILE A 140 11.78 -26.04 -12.61
N TRP A 141 11.09 -25.59 -13.65
CA TRP A 141 9.98 -24.63 -13.54
C TRP A 141 8.93 -24.97 -12.47
N PRO A 142 8.46 -26.23 -12.33
CA PRO A 142 7.53 -26.57 -11.24
C PRO A 142 8.09 -26.33 -9.83
N GLN A 143 9.37 -26.59 -9.58
CA GLN A 143 9.98 -26.37 -8.27
C GLN A 143 10.18 -24.88 -8.01
N VAL A 144 10.67 -24.13 -9.00
CA VAL A 144 10.75 -22.67 -8.94
C VAL A 144 9.36 -22.08 -8.64
N GLY A 145 8.31 -22.54 -9.33
CA GLY A 145 6.94 -22.11 -9.08
C GLY A 145 6.46 -22.36 -7.64
N LEU A 146 6.83 -23.50 -7.04
CA LEU A 146 6.52 -23.79 -5.64
C LEU A 146 7.29 -22.88 -4.67
N GLU A 147 8.54 -22.52 -4.97
CA GLU A 147 9.31 -21.56 -4.17
C GLU A 147 8.69 -20.16 -4.21
N TYR A 148 8.25 -19.71 -5.39
CA TYR A 148 7.47 -18.46 -5.51
C TYR A 148 6.20 -18.56 -4.67
N LEU A 149 5.43 -19.65 -4.80
CA LEU A 149 4.20 -19.82 -4.03
C LEU A 149 4.45 -19.75 -2.51
N LYS A 150 5.52 -20.40 -2.02
CA LYS A 150 5.90 -20.34 -0.61
C LYS A 150 6.17 -18.91 -0.14
N VAL A 151 6.93 -18.13 -0.92
CA VAL A 151 7.19 -16.71 -0.61
C VAL A 151 5.88 -15.92 -0.59
N LEU A 152 4.98 -16.15 -1.55
CA LEU A 152 3.68 -15.49 -1.60
C LEU A 152 2.81 -15.91 -0.40
N GLU A 153 2.75 -17.19 -0.03
CA GLU A 153 1.99 -17.69 1.13
C GLU A 153 2.47 -17.11 2.46
N GLU A 154 3.79 -17.03 2.65
CA GLU A 154 4.37 -16.50 3.88
C GLU A 154 4.07 -15.01 4.07
N ASN A 155 3.97 -14.25 2.96
CA ASN A 155 3.98 -12.80 2.96
C ASN A 155 2.66 -12.12 2.54
N LEU A 156 1.90 -12.68 1.59
CA LEU A 156 0.67 -12.09 1.04
C LEU A 156 -0.60 -12.56 1.74
N PHE A 157 -0.74 -13.83 2.11
CA PHE A 157 -1.97 -14.30 2.75
C PHE A 157 -1.97 -13.89 4.24
N ILE A 158 -2.70 -12.82 4.52
CA ILE A 158 -2.82 -12.23 5.85
C ILE A 158 -3.68 -13.16 6.71
N THR A 159 -3.07 -14.15 7.36
CA THR A 159 -3.74 -14.84 8.47
C THR A 159 -4.24 -13.79 9.49
N ARG A 160 -5.45 -14.00 10.05
CA ARG A 160 -6.23 -13.08 10.90
C ARG A 160 -5.54 -12.38 12.08
N LYS A 161 -4.25 -12.62 12.32
CA LYS A 161 -3.45 -12.01 13.40
C LYS A 161 -2.10 -11.42 12.97
N LYS A 162 -1.68 -11.56 11.71
CA LYS A 162 -0.39 -11.01 11.24
C LYS A 162 -0.42 -9.48 11.04
N TRP A 163 -1.60 -8.88 10.84
CA TRP A 163 -1.76 -7.42 10.69
C TRP A 163 -1.14 -6.62 11.85
N ALA A 164 -1.18 -7.15 13.07
CA ALA A 164 -0.68 -6.45 14.25
C ALA A 164 0.83 -6.19 14.17
N ARG A 165 1.59 -7.05 13.49
CA ARG A 165 3.04 -6.87 13.26
C ARG A 165 3.36 -5.77 12.23
N ARG A 166 2.36 -5.29 11.50
CA ARG A 166 2.48 -4.24 10.49
C ARG A 166 2.01 -2.87 10.99
N LEU A 167 1.49 -2.81 12.22
CA LEU A 167 1.19 -1.52 12.84
C LEU A 167 2.49 -0.71 12.95
N PRO A 168 2.44 0.59 12.61
CA PRO A 168 3.60 1.44 12.77
C PRO A 168 3.87 1.71 14.26
N ASP A 169 5.07 2.16 14.56
CA ASP A 169 5.34 2.82 15.82
C ASP A 169 4.69 4.22 15.79
N PHE A 170 3.71 4.47 16.66
CA PHE A 170 3.01 5.75 16.73
C PHE A 170 3.83 6.83 17.45
N SER A 171 4.98 6.48 18.04
CA SER A 171 5.94 7.44 18.60
C SER A 171 6.79 8.13 17.52
N GLU A 172 6.81 7.60 16.30
CA GLU A 172 7.44 8.25 15.15
C GLU A 172 6.52 9.29 14.49
N THR A 173 7.11 10.23 13.75
CA THR A 173 6.36 11.15 12.90
C THR A 173 5.99 10.44 11.59
N PRO A 174 4.71 10.42 11.17
CA PRO A 174 4.32 9.73 9.95
C PRO A 174 4.91 10.43 8.70
N SER A 175 5.21 9.66 7.67
CA SER A 175 5.70 10.20 6.40
C SER A 175 4.63 11.01 5.68
N LEU A 176 5.01 12.20 5.19
CA LEU A 176 4.17 13.06 4.35
C LEU A 176 4.42 12.89 2.86
N LYS A 177 5.27 11.93 2.45
CA LYS A 177 5.72 11.77 1.06
C LYS A 177 4.58 11.81 0.04
N PHE A 178 3.47 11.12 0.32
CA PHE A 178 2.34 11.07 -0.60
C PHE A 178 1.56 12.39 -0.66
N ILE A 179 1.34 13.04 0.48
CA ILE A 179 0.68 14.34 0.57
C ILE A 179 1.50 15.43 -0.12
N GLU A 180 2.83 15.41 0.07
CA GLU A 180 3.75 16.32 -0.61
C GLU A 180 3.72 16.11 -2.13
N ALA A 181 3.65 14.86 -2.60
CA ALA A 181 3.54 14.56 -4.02
C ALA A 181 2.21 15.01 -4.64
N LEU A 182 1.12 14.96 -3.87
CA LEU A 182 -0.21 15.43 -4.30
C LEU A 182 -0.39 16.95 -4.19
N THR A 183 0.54 17.67 -3.55
CA THR A 183 0.43 19.11 -3.37
C THR A 183 1.11 19.87 -4.50
N ASP A 184 0.46 20.90 -5.00
CA ASP A 184 1.04 21.95 -5.83
C ASP A 184 0.70 23.34 -5.26
N ASP A 185 1.07 24.40 -5.99
CA ASP A 185 0.85 25.79 -5.56
C ASP A 185 -0.64 26.17 -5.44
N SER A 186 -1.56 25.32 -5.93
CA SER A 186 -3.01 25.52 -5.86
C SER A 186 -3.70 24.68 -4.77
N GLY A 187 -2.97 23.85 -4.03
CA GLY A 187 -3.52 23.01 -2.97
C GLY A 187 -3.15 21.54 -3.10
N ILE A 188 -3.73 20.70 -2.25
CA ILE A 188 -3.65 19.25 -2.42
C ILE A 188 -4.64 18.80 -3.50
N ARG A 189 -4.21 17.94 -4.41
CA ARG A 189 -5.06 17.33 -5.45
C ARG A 189 -5.77 16.08 -4.94
N GLU A 190 -6.96 15.81 -5.44
CA GLU A 190 -7.78 14.66 -5.04
C GLU A 190 -7.07 13.32 -5.30
N TYR A 191 -6.40 13.17 -6.45
CA TYR A 191 -5.73 11.93 -6.88
C TYR A 191 -4.45 12.19 -7.70
N GLU A 192 -3.62 11.16 -7.87
CA GLU A 192 -2.32 11.22 -8.57
C GLU A 192 -2.44 11.33 -10.11
N SER A 193 -3.59 11.00 -10.72
CA SER A 193 -3.66 10.72 -12.17
C SER A 193 -3.30 11.89 -13.08
N ALA A 194 -2.45 11.56 -14.06
CA ALA A 194 -1.90 12.41 -15.11
C ALA A 194 -2.85 12.76 -16.27
N ASP A 195 -4.16 12.51 -16.15
CA ASP A 195 -5.08 12.80 -17.24
C ASP A 195 -5.37 14.31 -17.28
N GLN A 196 -4.66 15.01 -18.17
CA GLN A 196 -4.81 16.45 -18.40
C GLN A 196 -6.10 16.79 -19.14
N SER A 197 -6.91 15.80 -19.51
CA SER A 197 -8.06 15.97 -20.41
C SER A 197 -9.38 16.36 -19.75
N SER A 198 -9.49 16.32 -18.41
CA SER A 198 -10.70 16.79 -17.72
C SER A 198 -10.49 18.17 -17.09
N GLU A 199 -11.23 19.18 -17.58
CA GLU A 199 -11.42 20.51 -16.97
C GLU A 199 -12.12 20.47 -15.59
N SER A 200 -12.31 19.28 -14.99
CA SER A 200 -12.88 19.12 -13.66
C SER A 200 -11.93 19.62 -12.58
N ILE A 201 -12.48 20.34 -11.60
CA ILE A 201 -11.78 20.87 -10.43
C ILE A 201 -10.95 19.76 -9.76
N LYS A 202 -9.62 19.87 -9.81
CA LYS A 202 -8.66 18.88 -9.26
C LYS A 202 -8.50 18.94 -7.74
N HIS A 203 -9.07 19.95 -7.10
CA HIS A 203 -8.91 20.27 -5.68
C HIS A 203 -10.27 20.42 -5.02
N ARG A 204 -10.53 19.67 -3.95
CA ARG A 204 -11.79 19.80 -3.20
C ARG A 204 -11.58 20.58 -1.91
N PRO A 205 -12.54 21.42 -1.49
CA PRO A 205 -12.51 22.06 -0.17
C PRO A 205 -12.23 21.05 0.95
N GLU A 206 -12.91 19.91 0.91
CA GLU A 206 -12.85 18.85 1.91
C GLU A 206 -11.41 18.34 2.12
N ASP A 207 -10.68 18.07 1.03
CA ASP A 207 -9.28 17.65 1.08
C ASP A 207 -8.40 18.75 1.69
N GLN A 208 -8.60 20.02 1.32
CA GLN A 208 -7.85 21.13 1.93
C GLN A 208 -8.13 21.21 3.43
N THR A 209 -9.39 21.06 3.85
CA THR A 209 -9.77 21.13 5.28
C THR A 209 -9.12 20.02 6.12
N GLU A 210 -9.05 18.79 5.60
CA GLU A 210 -8.40 17.69 6.31
C GLU A 210 -6.88 17.86 6.31
N ALA A 211 -6.29 18.32 5.20
CA ALA A 211 -4.86 18.61 5.10
C ALA A 211 -4.43 19.68 6.11
N LEU A 212 -5.22 20.76 6.26
CA LEU A 212 -5.00 21.79 7.28
C LEU A 212 -4.95 21.20 8.70
N VAL A 213 -5.92 20.35 9.06
CA VAL A 213 -5.97 19.73 10.40
C VAL A 213 -4.80 18.78 10.61
N VAL A 214 -4.44 17.97 9.61
CA VAL A 214 -3.30 17.04 9.68
C VAL A 214 -1.98 17.80 9.85
N CYS A 215 -1.73 18.83 9.04
CA CYS A 215 -0.52 19.66 9.15
C CYS A 215 -0.45 20.39 10.49
N ALA A 216 -1.56 20.96 10.97
CA ALA A 216 -1.59 21.63 12.27
C ALA A 216 -1.33 20.66 13.44
N LYS A 217 -1.86 19.43 13.38
CA LYS A 217 -1.53 18.37 14.37
C LYS A 217 -0.05 18.01 14.34
N LEU A 218 0.52 17.82 13.15
CA LEU A 218 1.94 17.51 12.99
C LEU A 218 2.83 18.63 13.50
N LEU A 219 2.48 19.89 13.22
CA LEU A 219 3.21 21.05 13.75
C LEU A 219 3.20 21.05 15.28
N ASN A 220 2.06 20.73 15.91
CA ASN A 220 1.99 20.63 17.38
C ASN A 220 2.89 19.52 17.93
N ARG A 221 3.07 18.41 17.20
CA ARG A 221 4.01 17.34 17.56
C ARG A 221 5.47 17.75 17.32
N GLN A 222 5.75 18.37 16.19
CA GLN A 222 7.08 18.77 15.75
C GLN A 222 7.01 20.02 14.87
N PRO A 223 7.50 21.18 15.35
CA PRO A 223 7.61 22.40 14.54
C PRO A 223 8.43 22.16 13.27
N ASN A 224 7.95 22.68 12.13
CA ASN A 224 8.58 22.49 10.82
C ASN A 224 8.14 23.59 9.84
N ASP A 225 9.09 24.33 9.26
CA ASP A 225 8.78 25.44 8.35
C ASP A 225 8.11 24.97 7.04
N LYS A 226 8.52 23.82 6.51
CA LYS A 226 7.90 23.22 5.32
C LYS A 226 6.42 22.91 5.57
N LEU A 227 6.08 22.41 6.77
CA LEU A 227 4.68 22.20 7.16
C LEU A 227 3.91 23.51 7.23
N ASN A 228 4.51 24.58 7.73
CA ASN A 228 3.88 25.91 7.72
C ASN A 228 3.65 26.42 6.29
N SER A 229 4.57 26.18 5.36
CA SER A 229 4.35 26.49 3.93
C SER A 229 3.18 25.71 3.34
N LEU A 230 3.04 24.43 3.67
CA LEU A 230 1.87 23.62 3.25
C LEU A 230 0.56 24.18 3.82
N VAL A 231 0.54 24.58 5.10
CA VAL A 231 -0.64 25.24 5.70
C VAL A 231 -1.00 26.50 4.93
N SER A 232 -0.04 27.34 4.55
CA SER A 232 -0.29 28.55 3.75
C SER A 232 -0.91 28.24 2.37
N ILE A 233 -0.41 27.19 1.71
CA ILE A 233 -0.94 26.71 0.42
C ILE A 233 -2.40 26.27 0.59
N TYR A 234 -2.69 25.43 1.58
CA TYR A 234 -4.05 24.91 1.80
C TYR A 234 -5.04 25.98 2.26
N LEU A 235 -4.61 26.97 3.05
CA LEU A 235 -5.45 28.13 3.41
C LEU A 235 -5.84 28.93 2.17
N THR A 236 -4.84 29.22 1.31
CA THR A 236 -5.05 29.98 0.07
C THR A 236 -5.95 29.21 -0.90
N SER A 237 -5.74 27.90 -1.02
CA SER A 237 -6.59 27.02 -1.83
C SER A 237 -8.03 26.99 -1.31
N LEU A 238 -8.21 26.81 0.00
CA LEU A 238 -9.53 26.77 0.62
C LEU A 238 -10.28 28.09 0.41
N GLU A 239 -9.64 29.24 0.63
CA GLU A 239 -10.28 30.54 0.39
C GLU A 239 -10.77 30.68 -1.07
N LYS A 240 -9.94 30.32 -2.04
CA LYS A 240 -10.30 30.33 -3.47
C LYS A 240 -11.47 29.40 -3.76
N LEU A 241 -11.44 28.18 -3.24
CA LEU A 241 -12.49 27.19 -3.47
C LEU A 241 -13.82 27.64 -2.83
N LEU A 242 -13.80 28.14 -1.60
CA LEU A 242 -15.00 28.68 -0.95
C LEU A 242 -15.60 29.86 -1.74
N ALA A 243 -14.77 30.68 -2.38
CA ALA A 243 -15.22 31.74 -3.28
C ALA A 243 -15.81 31.20 -4.60
N ILE A 244 -15.18 30.20 -5.23
CA ILE A 244 -15.69 29.55 -6.46
C ILE A 244 -17.06 28.92 -6.23
N TYR A 245 -17.26 28.31 -5.07
CA TYR A 245 -18.55 27.72 -4.70
C TYR A 245 -19.58 28.77 -4.28
N GLY A 246 -19.21 30.05 -4.19
CA GLY A 246 -20.08 31.14 -3.73
C GLY A 246 -20.50 31.03 -2.26
N LEU A 247 -19.81 30.18 -1.48
CA LEU A 247 -20.28 29.76 -0.15
C LEU A 247 -20.27 30.91 0.84
N LEU A 248 -19.21 31.73 0.82
CA LEU A 248 -19.08 32.87 1.73
C LEU A 248 -20.20 33.89 1.48
N ASP A 249 -20.51 34.17 0.22
CA ASP A 249 -21.58 35.08 -0.17
C ASP A 249 -22.97 34.54 0.20
N GLU A 250 -23.21 33.23 0.03
CA GLU A 250 -24.49 32.60 0.39
C GLU A 250 -24.73 32.61 1.91
N ILE A 251 -23.68 32.36 2.71
CA ILE A 251 -23.73 32.44 4.18
C ILE A 251 -23.99 33.87 4.64
N GLU A 252 -23.24 34.85 4.13
CA GLU A 252 -23.39 36.27 4.49
C GLU A 252 -24.80 36.81 4.17
N LYS A 253 -25.44 36.31 3.10
CA LYS A 253 -26.80 36.69 2.70
C LYS A 253 -27.90 35.91 3.42
N GLY A 254 -27.57 34.83 4.13
CA GLY A 254 -28.54 33.94 4.76
C GLY A 254 -29.44 33.21 3.75
N ASP A 255 -28.94 32.89 2.56
CA ASP A 255 -29.69 32.21 1.50
C ASP A 255 -29.85 30.71 1.80
N ALA A 256 -31.07 30.17 1.74
CA ALA A 256 -31.35 28.74 1.95
C ALA A 256 -30.52 27.78 1.09
N ARG A 257 -29.91 28.27 -0.01
CA ARG A 257 -28.96 27.49 -0.83
C ARG A 257 -27.71 27.05 -0.05
N TRP A 258 -27.29 27.78 0.98
CA TRP A 258 -26.14 27.41 1.80
C TRP A 258 -26.31 26.01 2.42
N ASN A 259 -27.55 25.60 2.73
CA ASN A 259 -27.85 24.28 3.31
C ASN A 259 -27.25 23.14 2.47
N ARG A 260 -27.16 23.29 1.14
CA ARG A 260 -26.59 22.27 0.23
C ARG A 260 -25.07 22.16 0.31
N PHE A 261 -24.42 23.17 0.88
CA PHE A 261 -22.97 23.23 1.10
C PHE A 261 -22.63 23.24 2.59
N SER A 262 -23.61 22.88 3.44
CA SER A 262 -23.48 22.91 4.89
C SER A 262 -22.31 22.06 5.38
N GLU A 263 -22.06 20.91 4.77
CA GLU A 263 -20.95 20.05 5.15
C GLU A 263 -19.59 20.68 4.81
N ILE A 264 -19.45 21.27 3.62
CA ILE A 264 -18.23 21.99 3.22
C ILE A 264 -17.98 23.15 4.18
N ALA A 265 -19.02 23.95 4.48
CA ALA A 265 -18.94 25.07 5.41
C ALA A 265 -18.51 24.61 6.81
N SER A 266 -19.14 23.56 7.35
CA SER A 266 -18.85 23.09 8.71
C SER A 266 -17.49 22.38 8.82
N ARG A 267 -17.05 21.64 7.81
CA ARG A 267 -15.68 21.08 7.77
C ARG A 267 -14.63 22.18 7.69
N SER A 268 -14.90 23.23 6.91
CA SER A 268 -14.03 24.41 6.80
C SER A 268 -13.96 25.16 8.12
N PHE A 269 -15.11 25.41 8.75
CA PHE A 269 -15.20 26.04 10.07
C PHE A 269 -14.40 25.26 11.11
N ARG A 270 -14.56 23.93 11.17
CA ARG A 270 -13.78 23.05 12.05
C ARG A 270 -12.27 23.18 11.82
N ALA A 271 -11.84 23.09 10.56
CA ALA A 271 -10.43 23.13 10.21
C ALA A 271 -9.80 24.48 10.55
N LEU A 272 -10.45 25.57 10.17
CA LEU A 272 -9.98 26.93 10.43
C LEU A 272 -9.94 27.22 11.94
N ALA A 273 -10.98 26.85 12.69
CA ALA A 273 -10.99 26.98 14.15
C ALA A 273 -9.83 26.20 14.81
N TYR A 274 -9.48 25.03 14.28
CA TYR A 274 -8.34 24.27 14.77
C TYR A 274 -7.00 24.95 14.45
N VAL A 275 -6.82 25.43 13.20
CA VAL A 275 -5.60 26.11 12.76
C VAL A 275 -5.37 27.41 13.52
N THR A 276 -6.40 28.22 13.72
CA THR A 276 -6.33 29.49 14.47
C THR A 276 -5.84 29.27 15.91
N GLY A 277 -6.18 28.14 16.55
CA GLY A 277 -5.77 27.82 17.91
C GLY A 277 -4.51 26.95 18.04
N ALA A 278 -3.85 26.57 16.95
CA ALA A 278 -2.76 25.59 16.96
C ALA A 278 -1.40 26.24 17.29
N LYS A 279 -0.74 25.80 18.37
CA LYS A 279 0.45 26.43 18.97
C LYS A 279 1.62 26.67 18.01
N ASN A 280 1.91 25.71 17.14
CA ASN A 280 3.11 25.73 16.29
C ASN A 280 2.81 26.07 14.82
N VAL A 281 1.57 26.49 14.53
CA VAL A 281 1.24 27.15 13.25
C VAL A 281 1.73 28.59 13.32
N SER A 282 2.32 29.09 12.23
CA SER A 282 2.84 30.46 12.17
C SER A 282 1.74 31.50 12.42
N GLU A 283 2.09 32.62 13.06
CA GLU A 283 1.15 33.69 13.37
C GLU A 283 0.44 34.22 12.11
N SER A 284 1.16 34.31 10.99
CA SER A 284 0.58 34.70 9.70
C SER A 284 -0.49 33.72 9.22
N ASN A 285 -0.27 32.41 9.34
CA ASN A 285 -1.26 31.41 8.97
C ASN A 285 -2.46 31.40 9.94
N GLN A 286 -2.22 31.61 11.24
CA GLN A 286 -3.29 31.75 12.23
C GLN A 286 -4.18 32.95 11.95
N ASP A 287 -3.60 34.10 11.58
CA ASP A 287 -4.32 35.33 11.22
C ASP A 287 -5.18 35.13 9.96
N VAL A 288 -4.63 34.54 8.90
CA VAL A 288 -5.38 34.19 7.68
C VAL A 288 -6.53 33.23 8.02
N ALA A 289 -6.27 32.18 8.80
CA ALA A 289 -7.29 31.24 9.22
C ALA A 289 -8.41 31.93 10.02
N GLY A 290 -8.05 32.83 10.94
CA GLY A 290 -9.00 33.59 11.76
C GLY A 290 -9.87 34.55 10.94
N LYS A 291 -9.30 35.21 9.92
CA LYS A 291 -10.03 36.07 8.98
C LYS A 291 -11.02 35.27 8.13
N LEU A 292 -10.64 34.08 7.68
CA LEU A 292 -11.56 33.23 6.92
C LEU A 292 -12.64 32.62 7.83
N LEU A 293 -12.27 32.23 9.05
CA LEU A 293 -13.18 31.68 10.05
C LEU A 293 -14.31 32.66 10.40
N SER A 294 -14.01 33.96 10.55
CA SER A 294 -15.01 34.96 10.91
C SER A 294 -16.07 35.18 9.82
N ARG A 295 -15.80 34.78 8.58
CA ARG A 295 -16.74 34.86 7.44
C ARG A 295 -17.68 33.65 7.37
N LEU A 296 -17.27 32.48 7.88
CA LEU A 296 -18.08 31.26 7.91
C LEU A 296 -19.09 31.26 9.07
N ASN A 297 -19.83 32.34 9.29
CA ASN A 297 -20.84 32.44 10.37
C ASN A 297 -22.02 31.48 10.10
N ASN A 298 -21.79 30.18 10.32
CA ASN A 298 -22.64 29.10 9.84
C ASN A 298 -24.06 29.20 10.43
N PRO A 299 -25.10 29.35 9.59
CA PRO A 299 -26.47 29.42 10.06
C PRO A 299 -26.92 28.08 10.67
N PRO A 300 -27.91 28.06 11.57
CA PRO A 300 -28.28 26.85 12.32
C PRO A 300 -29.14 25.84 11.54
N ASP A 301 -29.40 26.05 10.24
CA ASP A 301 -30.33 25.24 9.44
C ASP A 301 -29.60 24.20 8.57
N TYR A 302 -29.43 22.97 9.09
CA TYR A 302 -28.67 21.93 8.40
C TYR A 302 -29.59 20.88 7.75
N ASP A 303 -29.24 20.46 6.54
CA ASP A 303 -29.90 19.36 5.81
C ASP A 303 -29.49 17.96 6.31
N SER A 304 -28.37 17.88 7.03
CA SER A 304 -27.78 16.65 7.56
C SER A 304 -27.23 16.85 8.98
N ILE A 305 -27.07 15.75 9.71
CA ILE A 305 -26.49 15.74 11.07
C ILE A 305 -24.95 15.85 11.09
N ARG A 306 -24.29 15.60 9.95
CA ARG A 306 -22.82 15.65 9.83
C ARG A 306 -22.28 17.09 9.94
N PRO A 307 -22.83 18.08 9.23
CA PRO A 307 -22.52 19.50 9.45
C PRO A 307 -22.63 19.92 10.93
N VAL A 308 -23.70 19.53 11.61
CA VAL A 308 -23.91 19.81 13.05
C VAL A 308 -22.75 19.27 13.90
N ALA A 309 -22.29 18.05 13.63
CA ALA A 309 -21.16 17.45 14.32
C ALA A 309 -19.85 18.19 14.03
N TYR A 310 -19.61 18.60 12.79
CA TYR A 310 -18.41 19.38 12.42
C TYR A 310 -18.39 20.78 13.03
N ASP A 311 -19.52 21.50 13.04
CA ASP A 311 -19.63 22.82 13.68
C ASP A 311 -19.46 22.74 15.19
N LEU A 312 -20.02 21.71 15.83
CA LEU A 312 -19.76 21.43 17.24
C LEU A 312 -18.25 21.29 17.50
N LEU A 313 -17.56 20.50 16.67
CA LEU A 313 -16.11 20.31 16.79
C LEU A 313 -15.31 21.59 16.55
N GLY A 314 -15.78 22.50 15.69
CA GLY A 314 -15.19 23.83 15.51
C GLY A 314 -15.39 24.73 16.74
N HIS A 315 -16.62 24.82 17.26
CA HIS A 315 -16.92 25.60 18.47
C HIS A 315 -16.23 25.05 19.72
N TYR A 316 -15.96 23.75 19.77
CA TYR A 316 -15.16 23.15 20.82
C TYR A 316 -13.73 23.74 20.85
N GLN A 317 -13.13 24.06 19.70
CA GLN A 317 -11.77 24.63 19.66
C GLN A 317 -11.69 26.01 20.30
N SER A 318 -12.72 26.85 20.11
CA SER A 318 -12.80 28.18 20.72
C SER A 318 -13.35 28.15 22.16
N GLY A 319 -13.69 26.98 22.70
CA GLY A 319 -14.27 26.84 24.03
C GLY A 319 -15.69 27.43 24.16
N ASN A 320 -16.39 27.67 23.05
CA ASN A 320 -17.74 28.24 23.07
C ASN A 320 -18.76 27.21 23.57
N LYS A 321 -18.94 27.18 24.90
CA LYS A 321 -19.82 26.23 25.60
C LYS A 321 -21.28 26.34 25.17
N GLU A 322 -21.78 27.52 24.84
CA GLU A 322 -23.17 27.75 24.44
C GLU A 322 -23.46 27.14 23.06
N SER A 323 -22.63 27.46 22.06
CA SER A 323 -22.78 26.89 20.72
C SER A 323 -22.57 25.37 20.71
N VAL A 324 -21.59 24.87 21.47
CA VAL A 324 -21.38 23.43 21.63
C VAL A 324 -22.61 22.75 22.23
N LYS A 325 -23.22 23.35 23.26
CA LYS A 325 -24.45 22.83 23.86
C LYS A 325 -25.60 22.81 22.85
N LYS A 326 -25.81 23.90 22.13
CA LYS A 326 -26.86 24.02 21.09
C LYS A 326 -26.74 22.90 20.04
N MET A 327 -25.54 22.68 19.50
CA MET A 327 -25.32 21.65 18.48
C MET A 327 -25.45 20.23 19.06
N ALA A 328 -24.97 20.02 20.28
CA ALA A 328 -25.09 18.73 20.96
C ALA A 328 -26.55 18.37 21.26
N ASP A 329 -27.36 19.34 21.68
CA ASP A 329 -28.79 19.16 21.93
C ASP A 329 -29.53 18.75 20.64
N ILE A 330 -29.21 19.35 19.48
CA ILE A 330 -29.75 18.93 18.17
C ILE A 330 -29.47 17.45 17.89
N LEU A 331 -28.23 16.99 18.11
CA LEU A 331 -27.85 15.59 17.90
C LEU A 331 -28.57 14.66 18.88
N VAL A 332 -28.69 15.03 20.16
CA VAL A 332 -29.43 14.26 21.16
C VAL A 332 -30.90 14.12 20.76
N ASP A 333 -31.54 15.21 20.35
CA ASP A 333 -32.96 15.23 19.96
C ASP A 333 -33.21 14.34 18.73
N LYS A 334 -32.32 14.39 17.73
CA LYS A 334 -32.37 13.49 16.57
C LYS A 334 -32.24 12.02 16.99
N HIS A 335 -31.26 11.69 17.84
CA HIS A 335 -31.11 10.33 18.35
C HIS A 335 -32.35 9.87 19.14
N GLN A 336 -32.88 10.69 20.04
CA GLN A 336 -34.07 10.35 20.84
C GLN A 336 -35.30 10.14 19.96
N THR A 337 -35.50 10.99 18.96
CA THR A 337 -36.60 10.88 17.99
C THR A 337 -36.56 9.54 17.25
N PHE A 338 -35.41 9.18 16.68
CA PHE A 338 -35.28 7.94 15.92
C PHE A 338 -35.28 6.69 16.80
N SER A 339 -34.58 6.71 17.93
CA SER A 339 -34.53 5.58 18.86
C SER A 339 -35.89 5.29 19.51
N SER A 340 -36.68 6.32 19.84
CA SER A 340 -38.05 6.13 20.37
C SER A 340 -38.98 5.53 19.32
N LYS A 341 -38.83 5.92 18.06
CA LYS A 341 -39.65 5.41 16.94
C LYS A 341 -39.30 3.98 16.55
N TYR A 342 -38.03 3.59 16.65
CA TYR A 342 -37.52 2.35 16.05
C TYR A 342 -36.81 1.40 17.02
N GLY A 343 -36.84 1.67 18.33
CA GLY A 343 -36.45 0.79 19.43
C GLY A 343 -35.00 0.28 19.35
N LYS A 344 -34.76 -0.78 18.57
CA LYS A 344 -33.42 -1.37 18.36
C LYS A 344 -32.50 -0.49 17.53
N TRP A 345 -33.04 0.47 16.78
CA TRP A 345 -32.26 1.38 15.95
C TRP A 345 -31.76 2.58 16.77
N GLN A 346 -30.60 2.41 17.40
CA GLN A 346 -29.94 3.41 18.24
C GLN A 346 -29.05 4.34 17.39
N TRP A 347 -29.64 4.94 16.36
CA TRP A 347 -28.96 5.84 15.42
C TRP A 347 -29.81 7.08 15.14
N PHE A 348 -29.16 8.14 14.63
CA PHE A 348 -29.70 9.49 14.50
C PHE A 348 -30.62 9.71 13.29
N GLU A 349 -30.58 8.80 12.31
CA GLU A 349 -31.30 8.89 11.04
C GLU A 349 -31.68 7.47 10.55
N SER A 350 -32.43 7.32 9.45
CA SER A 350 -32.93 6.00 8.99
C SER A 350 -31.90 5.10 8.31
N GLU A 351 -30.67 5.57 8.16
CA GLU A 351 -29.59 4.88 7.47
C GLU A 351 -28.23 5.20 8.08
N LEU A 352 -27.25 4.33 7.81
CA LEU A 352 -25.84 4.59 8.06
C LEU A 352 -25.15 4.82 6.73
N THR A 353 -24.59 6.01 6.53
CA THR A 353 -23.87 6.36 5.30
C THR A 353 -22.38 6.52 5.59
N TYR A 354 -21.84 7.72 5.51
CA TYR A 354 -20.44 8.07 5.71
C TYR A 354 -20.26 8.97 6.94
N THR A 355 -18.99 9.15 7.30
CA THR A 355 -18.44 9.91 8.42
C THR A 355 -19.10 9.62 9.77
N ASN A 356 -19.64 8.41 9.95
CA ASN A 356 -20.60 8.14 11.03
C ASN A 356 -20.02 8.36 12.44
N ALA A 357 -18.78 7.95 12.67
CA ALA A 357 -18.14 8.06 13.99
C ALA A 357 -17.75 9.50 14.39
N ILE A 358 -17.82 10.47 13.47
CA ILE A 358 -17.63 11.89 13.82
C ILE A 358 -18.74 12.41 14.74
N ILE A 359 -19.97 11.88 14.60
CA ILE A 359 -21.15 12.32 15.34
C ILE A 359 -21.02 12.00 16.85
N PRO A 360 -20.78 10.74 17.27
CA PRO A 360 -20.50 10.46 18.67
C PRO A 360 -19.19 11.10 19.15
N LEU A 361 -18.17 11.28 18.30
CA LEU A 361 -16.96 12.01 18.69
C LEU A 361 -17.28 13.46 19.08
N ALA A 362 -18.14 14.14 18.32
CA ALA A 362 -18.60 15.49 18.64
C ALA A 362 -19.33 15.53 19.99
N LEU A 363 -20.19 14.56 20.29
CA LEU A 363 -20.84 14.45 21.60
C LEU A 363 -19.87 14.15 22.75
N VAL A 364 -18.80 13.38 22.51
CA VAL A 364 -17.71 13.22 23.50
C VAL A 364 -17.05 14.56 23.80
N LYS A 365 -16.75 15.37 22.79
CA LYS A 365 -16.18 16.71 22.96
C LYS A 365 -17.15 17.66 23.69
N ALA A 366 -18.44 17.59 23.37
CA ALA A 366 -19.48 18.34 24.08
C ALA A 366 -19.53 17.98 25.56
N TYR A 367 -19.48 16.68 25.90
CA TYR A 367 -19.42 16.23 27.29
C TYR A 367 -18.19 16.79 28.01
N LYS A 368 -17.00 16.72 27.40
CA LYS A 368 -15.75 17.24 28.01
C LYS A 368 -15.83 18.73 28.35
N LEU A 369 -16.46 19.54 27.49
CA LEU A 369 -16.57 20.98 27.70
C LEU A 369 -17.72 21.37 28.64
N THR A 370 -18.84 20.64 28.58
CA THR A 370 -20.08 21.05 29.26
C THR A 370 -20.31 20.36 30.60
N GLY A 371 -19.86 19.11 30.74
CA GLY A 371 -20.19 18.20 31.85
C GLY A 371 -21.57 17.54 31.75
N ASP A 372 -22.33 17.75 30.66
CA ASP A 372 -23.70 17.24 30.55
C ASP A 372 -23.72 15.73 30.21
N SER A 373 -24.12 14.92 31.20
CA SER A 373 -24.17 13.46 31.09
C SER A 373 -25.08 12.92 29.97
N ARG A 374 -26.09 13.69 29.52
CA ARG A 374 -26.99 13.29 28.43
C ARG A 374 -26.21 12.95 27.16
N TYR A 375 -25.15 13.72 26.87
CA TYR A 375 -24.30 13.51 25.69
C TYR A 375 -23.55 12.19 25.77
N LEU A 376 -22.97 11.89 26.93
CA LEU A 376 -22.23 10.65 27.14
C LEU A 376 -23.13 9.42 27.06
N ASP A 377 -24.40 9.52 27.49
CA ASP A 377 -25.36 8.43 27.38
C ASP A 377 -25.76 8.13 25.94
N VAL A 378 -25.92 9.15 25.10
CA VAL A 378 -26.11 8.96 23.65
C VAL A 378 -24.86 8.36 23.00
N VAL A 379 -23.65 8.80 23.40
CA VAL A 379 -22.38 8.21 22.93
C VAL A 379 -22.32 6.71 23.23
N LYS A 380 -22.66 6.27 24.45
CA LYS A 380 -22.64 4.84 24.80
C LYS A 380 -23.59 4.02 23.92
N LYS A 381 -24.83 4.50 23.73
CA LYS A 381 -25.85 3.81 22.92
C LYS A 381 -25.43 3.69 21.45
N THR A 382 -24.96 4.80 20.88
CA THR A 382 -24.54 4.88 19.48
C THR A 382 -23.24 4.13 19.24
N LEU A 383 -22.30 4.12 20.18
CA LEU A 383 -21.08 3.31 20.08
C LEU A 383 -21.39 1.81 20.07
N ILE A 384 -22.26 1.31 20.95
CA ILE A 384 -22.69 -0.10 20.95
C ILE A 384 -23.34 -0.46 19.61
N PHE A 385 -24.16 0.44 19.08
CA PHE A 385 -24.78 0.26 17.77
C PHE A 385 -23.74 0.20 16.64
N LEU A 386 -22.80 1.14 16.59
CA LEU A 386 -21.70 1.14 15.63
C LEU A 386 -20.83 -0.10 15.77
N GLU A 387 -20.47 -0.54 16.98
CA GLU A 387 -19.70 -1.77 17.21
C GLU A 387 -20.39 -3.02 16.66
N THR A 388 -21.73 -3.04 16.72
CA THR A 388 -22.53 -4.14 16.20
C THR A 388 -22.58 -4.11 14.67
N VAL A 389 -22.85 -2.94 14.08
CA VAL A 389 -22.99 -2.78 12.62
C VAL A 389 -21.64 -2.84 11.91
N ASN A 390 -20.58 -2.32 12.53
CA ASN A 390 -19.26 -2.19 11.95
C ASN A 390 -18.34 -3.39 12.26
N SER A 391 -18.91 -4.57 12.48
CA SER A 391 -18.18 -5.81 12.69
C SER A 391 -18.61 -6.89 11.70
N TYR A 392 -17.62 -7.62 11.16
CA TYR A 392 -17.86 -8.82 10.36
C TYR A 392 -16.97 -9.93 10.90
N LYS A 393 -17.56 -11.03 11.41
CA LYS A 393 -16.80 -12.14 12.02
C LYS A 393 -15.78 -11.69 13.08
N GLY A 394 -16.08 -10.63 13.82
CA GLY A 394 -15.23 -10.10 14.91
C GLY A 394 -14.10 -9.17 14.46
N ILE A 395 -13.98 -8.85 13.16
CA ILE A 395 -13.01 -7.87 12.65
C ILE A 395 -13.69 -6.55 12.26
N PRO A 396 -12.94 -5.43 12.19
CA PRO A 396 -13.44 -4.17 11.66
C PRO A 396 -14.04 -4.33 10.26
N SER A 397 -15.26 -3.82 10.11
CA SER A 397 -15.96 -3.80 8.83
C SER A 397 -16.89 -2.60 8.84
N PRO A 398 -16.44 -1.39 8.50
CA PRO A 398 -17.35 -0.26 8.34
C PRO A 398 -18.44 -0.55 7.30
N VAL A 399 -19.50 0.26 7.29
CA VAL A 399 -20.52 0.19 6.23
C VAL A 399 -19.90 0.62 4.91
N GLY A 400 -20.15 -0.17 3.86
CA GLY A 400 -19.65 0.10 2.52
C GLY A 400 -20.50 1.10 1.74
N GLN A 401 -19.87 1.93 0.89
CA GLN A 401 -20.58 2.95 0.12
C GLN A 401 -21.38 2.39 -1.08
N GLU A 402 -21.13 1.15 -1.50
CA GLU A 402 -21.87 0.49 -2.61
C GLU A 402 -23.40 0.49 -2.41
N GLY A 403 -23.87 0.57 -1.17
CA GLY A 403 -25.31 0.59 -0.88
C GLY A 403 -25.69 0.94 0.55
N TRP A 404 -24.74 1.43 1.34
CA TRP A 404 -24.97 1.92 2.70
C TRP A 404 -25.66 0.90 3.63
N TYR A 405 -26.17 1.36 4.76
CA TYR A 405 -27.00 0.55 5.65
C TYR A 405 -28.32 1.23 5.95
N HIS A 406 -29.33 0.95 5.13
CA HIS A 406 -30.69 1.39 5.41
C HIS A 406 -31.37 0.49 6.45
N ARG A 407 -32.07 1.10 7.40
CA ARG A 407 -32.80 0.38 8.45
C ARG A 407 -33.73 -0.68 7.85
N GLY A 408 -33.63 -1.90 8.36
CA GLY A 408 -34.44 -3.04 7.91
C GLY A 408 -33.95 -3.71 6.62
N LYS A 409 -32.86 -3.22 6.02
CA LYS A 409 -32.18 -3.88 4.89
C LYS A 409 -30.89 -4.57 5.35
N GLN A 410 -30.18 -5.19 4.41
CA GLN A 410 -28.84 -5.69 4.64
C GLN A 410 -27.83 -4.55 4.46
N LYS A 411 -26.83 -4.47 5.35
CA LYS A 411 -25.72 -3.51 5.23
C LYS A 411 -24.84 -3.88 4.03
N SER A 412 -24.34 -2.88 3.30
CA SER A 412 -23.29 -3.12 2.31
C SER A 412 -21.96 -3.48 3.00
N LEU A 413 -21.34 -4.57 2.54
CA LEU A 413 -20.07 -5.07 3.07
C LEU A 413 -18.85 -4.44 2.39
N PHE A 414 -18.98 -3.98 1.15
CA PHE A 414 -17.86 -3.61 0.29
C PHE A 414 -17.95 -2.15 -0.16
N ASP A 415 -16.82 -1.66 -0.65
CA ASP A 415 -16.53 -0.24 -0.80
C ASP A 415 -16.43 0.45 0.57
N GLN A 416 -15.71 -0.21 1.47
CA GLN A 416 -15.37 0.31 2.79
C GLN A 416 -14.26 1.35 2.65
N GLN A 417 -14.51 2.56 3.13
CA GLN A 417 -13.63 3.70 2.91
C GLN A 417 -12.75 4.01 4.12
N SER A 418 -11.59 4.60 3.85
CA SER A 418 -10.60 4.98 4.86
C SER A 418 -11.18 5.89 5.95
N ILE A 419 -12.03 6.86 5.58
CA ILE A 419 -12.59 7.85 6.50
C ILE A 419 -13.43 7.23 7.63
N GLU A 420 -14.14 6.13 7.34
CA GLU A 420 -14.92 5.40 8.35
C GLU A 420 -14.01 4.75 9.39
N ALA A 421 -12.93 4.10 8.93
CA ALA A 421 -11.95 3.49 9.81
C ALA A 421 -11.25 4.55 10.66
N ALA A 422 -10.83 5.66 10.04
CA ALA A 422 -10.18 6.77 10.72
C ALA A 422 -11.04 7.36 11.83
N HIS A 423 -12.32 7.65 11.56
CA HIS A 423 -13.19 8.23 12.59
C HIS A 423 -13.48 7.27 13.74
N MET A 424 -13.59 5.95 13.49
CA MET A 424 -13.68 4.96 14.56
C MET A 424 -12.41 4.96 15.44
N ILE A 425 -11.22 5.03 14.84
CA ILE A 425 -9.94 5.10 15.55
C ILE A 425 -9.88 6.36 16.42
N VAL A 426 -10.18 7.53 15.85
CA VAL A 426 -10.17 8.81 16.58
C VAL A 426 -11.17 8.79 17.73
N LEU A 427 -12.37 8.26 17.52
CA LEU A 427 -13.39 8.11 18.57
C LEU A 427 -12.89 7.21 19.71
N TYR A 428 -12.31 6.05 19.38
CA TYR A 428 -11.79 5.14 20.41
C TYR A 428 -10.63 5.74 21.18
N ASN A 429 -9.70 6.42 20.52
CA ASN A 429 -8.60 7.10 21.20
C ASN A 429 -9.11 8.22 22.12
N GLU A 430 -10.14 8.97 21.70
CA GLU A 430 -10.75 9.97 22.57
C GLU A 430 -11.45 9.36 23.79
N LEU A 431 -12.17 8.24 23.59
CA LEU A 431 -12.80 7.51 24.69
C LEU A 431 -11.79 6.85 25.62
N ALA A 432 -10.66 6.35 25.09
CA ALA A 432 -9.55 5.82 25.86
C ALA A 432 -8.98 6.90 26.79
N ARG A 433 -8.71 8.11 26.26
CA ARG A 433 -8.28 9.25 27.08
C ARG A 433 -9.32 9.67 28.11
N LEU A 434 -10.59 9.75 27.73
CA LEU A 434 -11.67 10.17 28.62
C LEU A 434 -11.88 9.20 29.80
N THR A 435 -11.83 7.89 29.51
CA THR A 435 -12.21 6.85 30.49
C THR A 435 -11.01 6.13 31.11
N LYS A 436 -9.79 6.38 30.61
CA LYS A 436 -8.57 5.63 30.94
C LYS A 436 -8.71 4.11 30.73
N SER A 437 -9.58 3.69 29.80
CA SER A 437 -9.89 2.28 29.56
C SER A 437 -9.02 1.69 28.46
N SER A 438 -8.22 0.67 28.81
CA SER A 438 -7.41 -0.09 27.86
C SER A 438 -8.24 -0.84 26.81
N LYS A 439 -9.54 -1.07 27.07
CA LYS A 439 -10.46 -1.65 26.09
C LYS A 439 -10.57 -0.77 24.84
N TYR A 440 -10.69 0.54 25.00
CA TYR A 440 -10.82 1.45 23.87
C TYR A 440 -9.49 1.63 23.12
N ALA A 441 -8.36 1.71 23.84
CA ALA A 441 -7.03 1.72 23.21
C ALA A 441 -6.79 0.47 22.35
N LYS A 442 -7.16 -0.72 22.87
CA LYS A 442 -7.11 -1.97 22.09
C LYS A 442 -8.00 -1.91 20.85
N LYS A 443 -9.22 -1.37 20.98
CA LYS A 443 -10.14 -1.19 19.84
C LYS A 443 -9.59 -0.24 18.79
N ALA A 444 -8.97 0.87 19.19
CA ALA A 444 -8.30 1.78 18.26
C ALA A 444 -7.20 1.04 17.47
N ARG A 445 -6.36 0.25 18.13
CA ARG A 445 -5.32 -0.57 17.45
C ARG A 445 -5.91 -1.65 16.55
N GLU A 446 -7.00 -2.31 16.96
CA GLU A 446 -7.73 -3.26 16.11
C GLU A 446 -8.25 -2.60 14.83
N TRP A 447 -8.82 -1.40 14.94
CA TRP A 447 -9.30 -0.61 13.81
C TRP A 447 -8.18 -0.04 12.95
N MET A 448 -7.06 0.37 13.55
CA MET A 448 -5.87 0.75 12.78
C MET A 448 -5.33 -0.42 11.95
N GLY A 449 -5.50 -1.64 12.45
CA GLY A 449 -5.26 -2.86 11.70
C GLY A 449 -6.03 -2.96 10.38
N TRP A 450 -7.16 -2.26 10.22
CA TRP A 450 -7.94 -2.26 8.96
C TRP A 450 -7.08 -1.82 7.77
N TYR A 451 -6.18 -0.86 7.96
CA TYR A 451 -5.21 -0.43 6.94
C TYR A 451 -4.15 -1.48 6.60
N PHE A 452 -3.96 -2.47 7.47
CA PHE A 452 -2.88 -3.46 7.40
C PHE A 452 -3.37 -4.92 7.28
N GLY A 453 -4.62 -5.09 6.82
CA GLY A 453 -5.21 -6.40 6.55
C GLY A 453 -6.23 -6.92 7.56
N ASN A 454 -6.53 -6.18 8.63
CA ASN A 454 -7.63 -6.51 9.54
C ASN A 454 -8.98 -6.00 8.97
N ASN A 455 -9.29 -6.39 7.74
CA ASN A 455 -10.49 -5.99 7.01
C ASN A 455 -11.11 -7.21 6.31
N VAL A 456 -12.32 -7.03 5.78
CA VAL A 456 -13.15 -8.12 5.25
C VAL A 456 -12.55 -8.86 4.06
N SER A 457 -11.60 -8.24 3.36
CA SER A 457 -10.91 -8.82 2.21
C SER A 457 -9.48 -9.25 2.54
N GLU A 458 -9.03 -9.12 3.80
CA GLU A 458 -7.69 -9.49 4.27
C GLU A 458 -6.56 -8.86 3.41
N VAL A 459 -6.75 -7.60 2.96
CA VAL A 459 -5.81 -6.87 2.10
C VAL A 459 -5.15 -5.69 2.81
N VAL A 460 -3.90 -5.38 2.48
CA VAL A 460 -3.25 -4.15 2.97
C VAL A 460 -3.76 -2.97 2.16
N VAL A 461 -4.28 -1.94 2.84
CA VAL A 461 -4.80 -0.70 2.23
C VAL A 461 -3.75 0.41 2.23
N TYR A 462 -2.85 0.42 3.23
CA TYR A 462 -1.70 1.33 3.27
C TYR A 462 -0.58 0.85 2.33
N ASN A 463 -0.15 1.70 1.41
CA ASN A 463 0.95 1.39 0.51
C ASN A 463 2.29 1.86 1.10
N SER A 464 3.17 0.93 1.46
CA SER A 464 4.47 1.25 2.07
C SER A 464 5.48 1.90 1.13
N VAL A 465 5.29 1.81 -0.19
CA VAL A 465 6.19 2.35 -1.22
C VAL A 465 5.85 3.82 -1.52
N THR A 466 4.58 4.08 -1.82
CA THR A 466 4.08 5.45 -2.10
C THR A 466 3.87 6.24 -0.81
N ARG A 467 3.62 5.55 0.31
CA ARG A 467 3.15 6.12 1.59
C ARG A 467 1.72 6.67 1.54
N GLY A 468 0.99 6.38 0.47
CA GLY A 468 -0.43 6.69 0.30
C GLY A 468 -1.33 5.54 0.76
N VAL A 469 -2.64 5.76 0.66
CA VAL A 469 -3.66 4.79 1.04
C VAL A 469 -4.58 4.54 -0.14
N TYR A 470 -4.87 3.27 -0.39
CA TYR A 470 -5.85 2.86 -1.38
C TYR A 470 -7.27 3.27 -0.94
N ASP A 471 -8.10 3.70 -1.90
CA ASP A 471 -9.36 4.37 -1.60
C ASP A 471 -10.34 3.54 -0.77
N ALA A 472 -10.50 2.28 -1.16
CA ALA A 472 -11.53 1.42 -0.59
C ALA A 472 -11.18 -0.06 -0.58
N VAL A 473 -11.78 -0.79 0.36
CA VAL A 473 -11.81 -2.26 0.36
C VAL A 473 -13.07 -2.74 -0.35
N THR A 474 -12.87 -3.41 -1.48
CA THR A 474 -13.91 -3.95 -2.38
C THR A 474 -13.96 -5.47 -2.31
N ARG A 475 -14.93 -6.07 -3.01
CA ARG A 475 -15.04 -7.53 -3.16
C ARG A 475 -13.82 -8.15 -3.86
N ARG A 476 -13.13 -7.38 -4.71
CA ARG A 476 -11.99 -7.86 -5.53
C ARG A 476 -10.62 -7.52 -4.93
N GLY A 477 -10.58 -6.99 -3.70
CA GLY A 477 -9.37 -6.47 -3.08
C GLY A 477 -9.48 -4.95 -2.87
N VAL A 478 -8.38 -4.22 -3.02
CA VAL A 478 -8.40 -2.75 -2.90
C VAL A 478 -8.79 -2.07 -4.20
N ASN A 479 -9.47 -0.92 -4.12
CA ASN A 479 -9.47 0.05 -5.22
C ASN A 479 -8.05 0.62 -5.35
N LEU A 480 -7.42 0.47 -6.52
CA LEU A 480 -6.02 0.83 -6.72
C LEU A 480 -5.76 2.35 -6.77
N HIS A 481 -6.80 3.18 -6.82
CA HIS A 481 -6.66 4.61 -6.68
C HIS A 481 -6.14 4.96 -5.28
N GLN A 482 -5.21 5.92 -5.22
CA GLN A 482 -4.75 6.53 -3.99
C GLN A 482 -5.06 8.02 -4.05
N GLY A 483 -5.79 8.50 -3.05
CA GLY A 483 -6.29 9.87 -3.02
C GLY A 483 -5.86 10.64 -1.77
N ALA A 484 -6.12 11.95 -1.81
CA ALA A 484 -5.94 12.85 -0.69
C ALA A 484 -6.80 12.41 0.51
N GLU A 485 -8.11 12.25 0.33
CA GLU A 485 -9.04 11.90 1.41
C GLU A 485 -8.59 10.63 2.16
N SER A 486 -8.32 9.56 1.42
CA SER A 486 -7.97 8.26 2.01
C SER A 486 -6.65 8.31 2.79
N THR A 487 -5.66 9.06 2.29
CA THR A 487 -4.37 9.25 2.96
C THR A 487 -4.46 10.19 4.15
N LEU A 488 -5.18 11.31 4.03
CA LEU A 488 -5.39 12.28 5.11
C LEU A 488 -6.19 11.66 6.27
N ALA A 489 -7.19 10.82 5.97
CA ALA A 489 -7.91 10.05 6.97
C ALA A 489 -6.97 9.13 7.77
N TYR A 490 -6.09 8.39 7.09
CA TYR A 490 -5.08 7.56 7.75
C TYR A 490 -4.12 8.39 8.63
N LEU A 491 -3.64 9.52 8.14
CA LEU A 491 -2.75 10.40 8.91
C LEU A 491 -3.48 10.97 10.14
N SER A 492 -4.75 11.37 10.01
CA SER A 492 -5.57 11.84 11.14
C SER A 492 -5.76 10.73 12.19
N ALA A 493 -5.95 9.48 11.74
CA ALA A 493 -6.02 8.32 12.62
C ALA A 493 -4.68 8.03 13.31
N TYR A 494 -3.57 8.03 12.56
CA TYR A 494 -2.21 7.84 13.08
C TYR A 494 -1.90 8.86 14.18
N LEU A 495 -2.12 10.14 13.92
CA LEU A 495 -1.84 11.23 14.85
C LEU A 495 -2.76 11.21 16.08
N SER A 496 -3.86 10.46 16.05
CA SER A 496 -4.75 10.34 17.21
C SER A 496 -4.24 9.36 18.28
N PHE A 497 -3.21 8.56 17.96
CA PHE A 497 -2.50 7.71 18.92
C PHE A 497 -1.46 8.46 19.76
N GLU A 498 -1.30 9.77 19.52
CA GLU A 498 -0.58 10.65 20.42
C GLU A 498 -1.31 10.69 21.79
N ASP A 499 -0.52 10.62 22.86
CA ASP A 499 -0.91 10.43 24.27
C ASP A 499 -1.21 8.98 24.73
N GLU A 500 -0.76 7.94 24.02
CA GLU A 500 -0.66 6.61 24.66
C GLU A 500 0.61 6.56 25.53
N PHE A 501 0.37 6.62 26.86
CA PHE A 501 1.25 6.44 28.03
C PHE A 501 1.70 7.72 28.76
#